data_AF-A0AB34PIS0-F1
#
_entry.id   AF-A0AB34PIS0-F1
#
_cell.length_a   1.000
_cell.length_b   1.000
_cell.length_c   1.000
_cell.angle_alpha   90.00
_cell.angle_beta   90.00
_cell.angle_gamma   90.00
#
_symmetry.space_group_name_H-M   'P 1'
#
loop_
_entity.id
_entity.type
_entity.pdbx_description
1 polymer ?
#
loop_
_entity_poly.entity_id
_entity_poly.type
_entity_poly.pdbx_seq_one_letter_code
_entity_poly.pdbx_strand_id
1 'polypeptide(L)'
;MKKYLLMALFGLSLFVSKAHAQWVVTDPGNFAGNIANTVKEIATASKTVKNTLDGFKEVEKLYNDTKKYYDALKKVSNLIGDAYKVKECILMVGDISEIYVTSYKKMLSDRNFRPSELAAMASGYAKLLEQSGESLKELKSIVKSNVFSMNDHERMQAIDRIYTTLREYRSLVSYYSRKNISVSYVRAREKNDLASVKALYGNMESRYW
;
A
#
# COMPACT_ATOMS: atom_id res chain seq x y z
N MET A 1 -3.75 -50.77 -33.65
CA MET A 1 -2.79 -49.90 -32.93
C MET A 1 -3.31 -48.47 -32.66
N LYS A 2 -4.02 -47.80 -33.59
CA LYS A 2 -4.55 -46.44 -33.38
C LYS A 2 -5.62 -46.29 -32.27
N LYS A 3 -6.45 -47.32 -32.02
CA LYS A 3 -7.52 -47.26 -31.01
C LYS A 3 -7.01 -47.28 -29.56
N TYR A 4 -5.90 -47.98 -29.30
CA TYR A 4 -5.28 -48.05 -27.97
C TYR A 4 -4.47 -46.79 -27.64
N LEU A 5 -3.93 -46.10 -28.67
CA LEU A 5 -3.26 -44.80 -28.48
C LEU A 5 -4.26 -43.69 -28.08
N LEU A 6 -5.47 -43.71 -28.66
CA LEU A 6 -6.55 -42.78 -28.32
C LEU A 6 -7.12 -43.01 -26.91
N MET A 7 -7.21 -44.27 -26.47
CA MET A 7 -7.61 -44.59 -25.09
C MET A 7 -6.54 -44.23 -24.06
N ALA A 8 -5.25 -44.35 -24.40
CA ALA A 8 -4.15 -43.92 -23.53
C ALA A 8 -4.13 -42.38 -23.37
N LEU A 9 -4.45 -41.63 -24.43
CA LEU A 9 -4.55 -40.17 -24.39
C LEU A 9 -5.75 -39.67 -23.55
N PHE A 10 -6.88 -40.38 -23.57
CA PHE A 10 -8.04 -40.07 -22.73
C PHE A 10 -7.87 -40.53 -21.26
N GLY A 11 -7.08 -41.58 -21.01
CA GLY A 11 -6.74 -42.01 -19.64
C GLY A 11 -5.81 -41.03 -18.91
N LEU A 12 -4.92 -40.36 -19.64
CA LEU A 12 -4.00 -39.36 -19.09
C LEU A 12 -4.66 -38.00 -18.80
N SER A 13 -5.82 -37.69 -19.37
CA SER A 13 -6.57 -36.46 -19.03
C SER A 13 -7.33 -36.53 -17.71
N LEU A 14 -7.45 -37.73 -17.11
CA LEU A 14 -8.16 -37.93 -15.84
C LEU A 14 -7.25 -37.84 -14.59
N PHE A 15 -5.94 -37.68 -14.79
CA PHE A 15 -4.95 -37.42 -13.74
C PHE A 15 -4.34 -36.02 -13.81
N VAL A 16 -5.06 -35.06 -14.41
CA VAL A 16 -4.77 -33.65 -14.14
C VAL A 16 -5.22 -33.40 -12.71
N SER A 17 -4.26 -33.47 -11.78
CA SER A 17 -4.36 -32.82 -10.49
C SER A 17 -5.02 -31.48 -10.73
N LYS A 18 -6.10 -31.18 -10.00
CA LYS A 18 -6.74 -29.88 -10.06
C LYS A 18 -5.63 -28.87 -9.82
N ALA A 19 -5.13 -28.26 -10.89
CA ALA A 19 -4.39 -27.04 -10.82
C ALA A 19 -5.44 -26.04 -10.37
N HIS A 20 -5.63 -25.97 -9.05
CA HIS A 20 -6.03 -24.75 -8.43
C HIS A 20 -4.97 -23.77 -8.90
N ALA A 21 -5.26 -23.05 -9.98
CA ALA A 21 -4.83 -21.68 -10.09
C ALA A 21 -5.45 -21.00 -8.87
N GLN A 22 -4.80 -21.20 -7.73
CA GLN A 22 -4.96 -20.39 -6.57
C GLN A 22 -4.29 -19.10 -6.98
N TRP A 23 -5.05 -18.30 -7.76
CA TRP A 23 -5.08 -16.89 -7.47
C TRP A 23 -5.19 -16.86 -5.96
N VAL A 24 -4.14 -16.38 -5.29
CA VAL A 24 -4.34 -15.89 -3.95
C VAL A 24 -5.43 -14.85 -4.17
N VAL A 25 -6.65 -15.25 -3.83
CA VAL A 25 -7.79 -14.37 -3.73
C VAL A 25 -7.45 -13.55 -2.49
N THR A 26 -6.51 -12.62 -2.64
CA THR A 26 -6.56 -11.36 -1.92
C THR A 26 -7.82 -10.70 -2.44
N ASP A 27 -8.97 -11.20 -1.96
CA ASP A 27 -10.24 -10.52 -2.09
C ASP A 27 -9.96 -9.09 -1.60
N PRO A 28 -10.13 -8.05 -2.42
CA PRO A 28 -10.11 -6.67 -1.95
C PRO A 28 -11.09 -6.50 -0.77
N GLY A 29 -12.06 -7.41 -0.64
CA GLY A 29 -12.68 -7.95 0.58
C GLY A 29 -11.98 -7.62 1.88
N ASN A 30 -10.81 -8.23 2.08
CA ASN A 30 -10.11 -8.25 3.36
C ASN A 30 -8.98 -7.20 3.43
N PHE A 31 -8.83 -6.39 2.39
CA PHE A 31 -7.70 -5.50 2.20
C PHE A 31 -7.55 -4.46 3.32
N ALA A 32 -8.55 -3.59 3.47
CA ALA A 32 -8.57 -2.57 4.52
C ALA A 32 -8.57 -3.17 5.94
N GLY A 33 -9.19 -4.34 6.12
CA GLY A 33 -9.18 -5.05 7.42
C GLY A 33 -7.80 -5.56 7.79
N ASN A 34 -7.08 -6.14 6.83
CA ASN A 34 -5.70 -6.59 7.01
C ASN A 34 -4.78 -5.40 7.30
N ILE A 35 -4.94 -4.28 6.58
CA ILE A 35 -4.19 -3.04 6.87
C ILE A 35 -4.46 -2.57 8.30
N ALA A 36 -5.72 -2.49 8.71
CA ALA A 36 -6.08 -2.05 10.05
C ALA A 36 -5.49 -2.97 11.15
N ASN A 37 -5.52 -4.29 10.93
CA ASN A 37 -4.93 -5.26 11.85
C ASN A 37 -3.41 -5.11 11.95
N THR A 38 -2.71 -5.07 10.81
CA THR A 38 -1.26 -4.92 10.78
C THR A 38 -0.83 -3.56 11.32
N VAL A 39 -1.58 -2.49 11.05
CA VAL A 39 -1.37 -1.15 11.63
C VAL A 39 -1.53 -1.14 13.15
N LYS A 40 -2.53 -1.85 13.68
CA LYS A 40 -2.73 -1.96 15.13
C LYS A 40 -1.58 -2.73 15.79
N GLU A 41 -1.10 -3.80 15.14
CA GLU A 41 0.08 -4.54 15.57
C GLU A 41 1.33 -3.66 15.54
N ILE A 42 1.54 -2.90 14.46
CA ILE A 42 2.61 -1.92 14.31
C ILE A 42 2.59 -0.88 15.44
N ALA A 43 1.43 -0.30 15.74
CA ALA A 43 1.29 0.74 16.76
C ALA A 43 1.66 0.19 18.14
N THR A 44 1.23 -1.04 18.43
CA THR A 44 1.51 -1.76 19.69
C THR A 44 2.96 -2.23 19.76
N ALA A 45 3.51 -2.70 18.64
CA ALA A 45 4.87 -3.24 18.52
C ALA A 45 5.92 -2.18 18.19
N SER A 46 5.57 -0.89 18.17
CA SER A 46 6.45 0.25 17.90
C SER A 46 7.74 0.30 18.75
N LYS A 47 7.80 -0.47 19.84
CA LYS A 47 9.02 -0.70 20.65
C LYS A 47 10.06 -1.59 19.97
N THR A 48 9.66 -2.43 19.01
CA THR A 48 10.49 -3.40 18.29
C THR A 48 10.51 -3.11 16.80
N VAL A 49 11.57 -2.43 16.38
CA VAL A 49 11.88 -2.01 15.00
C VAL A 49 11.60 -3.07 13.93
N LYS A 50 11.99 -4.33 14.18
CA LYS A 50 11.86 -5.43 13.21
C LYS A 50 10.39 -5.76 12.91
N ASN A 51 9.58 -5.94 13.95
CA ASN A 51 8.16 -6.29 13.82
C ASN A 51 7.37 -5.18 13.15
N THR A 52 7.69 -3.93 13.50
CA THR A 52 7.13 -2.74 12.85
C THR A 52 7.43 -2.76 11.34
N LEU A 53 8.70 -2.85 10.95
CA LEU A 53 9.09 -2.82 9.54
C LEU A 53 8.49 -3.99 8.74
N ASP A 54 8.44 -5.19 9.31
CA ASP A 54 7.89 -6.36 8.63
C ASP A 54 6.37 -6.24 8.42
N GLY A 55 5.62 -5.73 9.41
CA GLY A 55 4.20 -5.44 9.24
C GLY A 55 3.96 -4.44 8.10
N PHE A 56 4.76 -3.39 8.01
CA PHE A 56 4.59 -2.42 6.94
C PHE A 56 4.97 -2.95 5.55
N LYS A 57 5.96 -3.83 5.43
CA LYS A 57 6.25 -4.53 4.17
C LYS A 57 5.10 -5.44 3.75
N GLU A 58 4.45 -6.11 4.70
CA GLU A 58 3.27 -6.92 4.42
C GLU A 58 2.15 -6.06 3.85
N VAL A 59 1.93 -4.88 4.46
CA VAL A 59 0.98 -3.91 3.96
C VAL A 59 1.33 -3.47 2.53
N GLU A 60 2.58 -3.05 2.27
CA GLU A 60 3.06 -2.69 0.93
C GLU A 60 2.85 -3.81 -0.10
N LYS A 61 3.16 -5.06 0.28
CA LYS A 61 2.96 -6.23 -0.59
C LYS A 61 1.48 -6.42 -0.91
N LEU A 62 0.62 -6.33 0.11
CA LEU A 62 -0.82 -6.45 -0.05
C LEU A 62 -1.37 -5.37 -1.00
N TYR A 63 -0.89 -4.13 -0.89
CA TYR A 63 -1.24 -3.04 -1.82
C TYR A 63 -0.81 -3.36 -3.25
N ASN A 64 0.43 -3.82 -3.43
CA ASN A 64 0.98 -4.15 -4.74
C ASN A 64 0.23 -5.30 -5.42
N ASP A 65 -0.22 -6.29 -4.65
CA ASP A 65 -1.04 -7.38 -5.18
C ASP A 65 -2.45 -6.90 -5.54
N THR A 66 -3.04 -5.99 -4.75
CA THR A 66 -4.32 -5.35 -5.07
C THR A 66 -4.23 -4.49 -6.34
N LYS A 67 -3.13 -3.75 -6.53
CA LYS A 67 -2.87 -2.98 -7.75
C LYS A 67 -2.89 -3.86 -9.00
N LYS A 68 -2.22 -5.02 -8.97
CA LYS A 68 -2.22 -5.98 -10.08
C LYS A 68 -3.63 -6.49 -10.40
N TYR A 69 -4.45 -6.73 -9.38
CA TYR A 69 -5.84 -7.16 -9.56
C TYR A 69 -6.67 -6.11 -10.32
N TYR A 70 -6.60 -4.83 -9.94
CA TYR A 70 -7.33 -3.77 -10.64
C TYR A 70 -6.78 -3.46 -12.04
N ASP A 71 -5.46 -3.54 -12.24
CA ASP A 71 -4.86 -3.42 -13.57
C ASP A 71 -5.29 -4.57 -14.51
N ALA A 72 -5.58 -5.75 -13.96
CA ALA A 72 -6.15 -6.88 -14.70
C ALA A 72 -7.63 -6.68 -15.04
N LEU A 73 -8.44 -6.11 -14.12
CA LEU A 73 -9.85 -5.79 -14.38
C LEU A 73 -10.02 -4.78 -15.52
N LYS A 74 -9.08 -3.84 -15.69
CA LYS A 74 -9.06 -2.89 -16.84
C LYS A 74 -8.95 -3.59 -18.20
N LYS A 75 -8.27 -4.74 -18.27
CA LYS A 75 -8.11 -5.49 -19.53
C LYS A 75 -9.41 -6.18 -19.95
N VAL A 76 -10.41 -6.24 -19.06
CA VAL A 76 -11.69 -6.90 -19.28
C VAL A 76 -12.82 -5.85 -19.18
N SER A 77 -13.01 -5.09 -20.27
CA SER A 77 -14.19 -4.26 -20.65
C SER A 77 -14.38 -2.83 -20.06
N ASN A 78 -15.13 -2.02 -20.83
CA ASN A 78 -15.45 -0.57 -20.85
C ASN A 78 -15.80 0.16 -19.51
N LEU A 79 -15.00 0.06 -18.46
CA LEU A 79 -15.10 0.94 -17.27
C LEU A 79 -14.49 2.33 -17.52
N ILE A 80 -15.21 3.22 -18.22
CA ILE A 80 -14.63 4.40 -18.89
C ILE A 80 -14.49 5.70 -18.04
N GLY A 81 -14.91 5.76 -16.76
CA GLY A 81 -14.71 6.95 -15.91
C GLY A 81 -14.31 6.65 -14.47
N ASP A 82 -15.18 5.95 -13.74
CA ASP A 82 -15.03 5.64 -12.31
C ASP A 82 -13.76 4.82 -12.02
N ALA A 83 -13.38 3.92 -12.94
CA ALA A 83 -12.20 3.07 -12.77
C ALA A 83 -10.89 3.84 -12.76
N TYR A 84 -10.81 5.03 -13.40
CA TYR A 84 -9.59 5.84 -13.34
C TYR A 84 -9.36 6.36 -11.92
N LYS A 85 -10.35 7.07 -11.33
CA LYS A 85 -10.20 7.61 -9.97
C LYS A 85 -10.09 6.50 -8.93
N VAL A 86 -10.83 5.41 -9.08
CA VAL A 86 -10.70 4.23 -8.21
C VAL A 86 -9.29 3.65 -8.26
N LYS A 87 -8.71 3.52 -9.46
CA LYS A 87 -7.33 3.08 -9.63
C LYS A 87 -6.36 4.03 -8.93
N GLU A 88 -6.46 5.33 -9.21
CA GLU A 88 -5.57 6.33 -8.62
C GLU A 88 -5.66 6.32 -7.10
N CYS A 89 -6.84 6.15 -6.51
CA CYS A 89 -7.00 5.94 -5.08
C CYS A 89 -6.15 4.79 -4.56
N ILE A 90 -6.22 3.62 -5.21
CA ILE A 90 -5.44 2.43 -4.81
C ILE A 90 -3.93 2.68 -4.97
N LEU A 91 -3.53 3.33 -6.06
CA LEU A 91 -2.14 3.70 -6.30
C LEU A 91 -1.62 4.65 -5.24
N MET A 92 -2.39 5.68 -4.87
CA MET A 92 -1.99 6.66 -3.86
C MET A 92 -1.72 6.00 -2.50
N VAL A 93 -2.49 4.97 -2.13
CA VAL A 93 -2.21 4.27 -0.87
C VAL A 93 -1.04 3.29 -0.97
N GLY A 94 -0.81 2.72 -2.16
CA GLY A 94 0.46 2.04 -2.47
C GLY A 94 1.66 2.97 -2.27
N ASP A 95 1.62 4.17 -2.85
CA ASP A 95 2.67 5.19 -2.71
C ASP A 95 2.88 5.60 -1.24
N ILE A 96 1.79 5.77 -0.47
CA ILE A 96 1.86 6.06 0.97
C ILE A 96 2.64 4.97 1.71
N SER A 97 2.36 3.71 1.39
CA SER A 97 3.00 2.55 2.01
C SER A 97 4.48 2.46 1.62
N GLU A 98 4.80 2.67 0.35
CA GLU A 98 6.18 2.66 -0.16
C GLU A 98 7.03 3.79 0.46
N ILE A 99 6.49 5.01 0.53
CA ILE A 99 7.14 6.15 1.17
C ILE A 99 7.50 5.77 2.60
N TYR A 100 6.56 5.15 3.33
CA TYR A 100 6.82 4.70 4.68
C TYR A 100 7.92 3.63 4.74
N VAL A 101 7.77 2.50 4.05
CA VAL A 101 8.71 1.36 4.15
C VAL A 101 10.13 1.82 3.81
N THR A 102 10.25 2.60 2.73
CA THR A 102 11.53 3.12 2.26
C THR A 102 12.12 4.15 3.22
N SER A 103 11.32 5.09 3.71
CA SER A 103 11.81 6.16 4.60
C SER A 103 12.14 5.63 5.99
N TYR A 104 11.28 4.77 6.54
CA TYR A 104 11.49 4.19 7.86
C TYR A 104 12.71 3.27 7.87
N LYS A 105 12.88 2.40 6.86
CA LYS A 105 14.10 1.57 6.73
C LYS A 105 15.38 2.41 6.75
N LYS A 106 15.38 3.57 6.09
CA LYS A 106 16.49 4.53 6.15
C LYS A 106 16.63 5.12 7.56
N MET A 107 15.55 5.59 8.18
CA MET A 107 15.55 6.14 9.55
C MET A 107 16.05 5.14 10.61
N LEU A 108 15.77 3.85 10.45
CA LEU A 108 16.31 2.81 11.33
C LEU A 108 17.83 2.66 11.26
N SER A 109 18.41 3.01 10.10
CA SER A 109 19.86 2.96 9.89
C SER A 109 20.53 4.29 10.26
N ASP A 110 19.75 5.31 10.60
CA ASP A 110 20.23 6.65 10.91
C ASP A 110 20.53 6.79 12.41
N ARG A 111 21.79 7.08 12.72
CA ARG A 111 22.29 7.25 14.09
C ARG A 111 21.82 8.55 14.75
N ASN A 112 21.13 9.42 14.02
CA ASN A 112 20.60 10.68 14.54
C ASN A 112 19.25 10.55 15.23
N PHE A 113 18.58 9.39 15.18
CA PHE A 113 17.31 9.15 15.85
C PHE A 113 17.44 8.24 17.07
N ARG A 114 16.73 8.60 18.13
CA ARG A 114 16.57 7.76 19.31
C ARG A 114 15.46 6.72 19.07
N PRO A 115 15.52 5.56 19.73
CA PRO A 115 14.47 4.54 19.60
C PRO A 115 13.05 5.05 19.87
N SER A 116 12.87 5.96 20.84
CA SER A 116 11.55 6.54 21.13
C SER A 116 11.05 7.47 20.03
N GLU A 117 11.96 8.15 19.31
CA GLU A 117 11.59 8.99 18.16
C GLU A 117 11.16 8.11 16.99
N LEU A 118 11.88 7.01 16.75
CA LEU A 118 11.52 6.02 15.74
C LEU A 118 10.17 5.34 16.05
N ALA A 119 9.87 5.08 17.32
CA ALA A 119 8.57 4.57 17.73
C ALA A 119 7.46 5.60 17.48
N ALA A 120 7.67 6.87 17.83
CA ALA A 120 6.72 7.95 17.58
C ALA A 120 6.47 8.17 16.08
N MET A 121 7.53 8.10 15.27
CA MET A 121 7.43 8.16 13.80
C MET A 121 6.59 7.00 13.27
N ALA A 122 6.90 5.76 13.69
CA ALA A 122 6.13 4.58 13.29
C ALA A 122 4.65 4.73 13.60
N SER A 123 4.29 5.21 14.80
CA SER A 123 2.89 5.47 15.17
C SER A 123 2.23 6.54 14.29
N GLY A 124 2.93 7.62 13.96
CA GLY A 124 2.43 8.64 13.04
C GLY A 124 2.13 8.10 11.65
N TYR A 125 3.04 7.29 11.11
CA TYR A 125 2.84 6.63 9.82
C TYR A 125 1.73 5.58 9.85
N ALA A 126 1.67 4.79 10.92
CA ALA A 126 0.62 3.80 11.14
C ALA A 126 -0.76 4.49 11.12
N LYS A 127 -0.88 5.67 11.75
CA LYS A 127 -2.13 6.44 11.73
C LYS A 127 -2.54 6.90 10.33
N LEU A 128 -1.60 7.40 9.53
CA LEU A 128 -1.89 7.86 8.17
C LEU A 128 -2.25 6.70 7.23
N LEU A 129 -1.60 5.56 7.42
CA LEU A 129 -1.90 4.32 6.71
C LEU A 129 -3.29 3.77 7.07
N GLU A 130 -3.67 3.80 8.36
CA GLU A 130 -5.02 3.46 8.85
C GLU A 130 -6.08 4.30 8.13
N GLN A 131 -5.93 5.62 8.16
CA GLN A 131 -6.89 6.54 7.55
C GLN A 131 -7.01 6.32 6.04
N SER A 132 -5.89 6.06 5.36
CA SER A 132 -5.89 5.75 3.93
C SER A 132 -6.55 4.40 3.63
N GLY A 133 -6.38 3.40 4.51
CA GLY A 133 -7.06 2.11 4.42
C GLY A 133 -8.58 2.22 4.58
N GLU A 134 -9.06 3.03 5.53
CA GLU A 134 -10.49 3.29 5.70
C GLU A 134 -11.10 4.01 4.49
N SER A 135 -10.41 4.99 3.89
CA SER A 135 -10.85 5.61 2.64
C SER A 135 -10.97 4.61 1.48
N LEU A 136 -10.09 3.60 1.39
CA LEU A 136 -10.23 2.53 0.40
C LEU A 136 -11.36 1.56 0.70
N LYS A 137 -11.66 1.32 1.97
CA LYS A 137 -12.82 0.52 2.38
C LYS A 137 -14.13 1.19 1.97
N GLU A 138 -14.21 2.50 2.20
CA GLU A 138 -15.33 3.34 1.76
C GLU A 138 -15.47 3.29 0.23
N LEU A 139 -14.36 3.49 -0.50
CA LEU A 139 -14.32 3.39 -1.96
C LEU A 139 -14.87 2.06 -2.47
N LYS A 140 -14.43 0.96 -1.85
CA LYS A 140 -14.90 -0.37 -2.20
C LYS A 140 -16.39 -0.57 -1.90
N SER A 141 -16.90 0.00 -0.81
CA SER A 141 -18.33 -0.05 -0.50
C SER A 141 -19.15 0.65 -1.59
N ILE A 142 -18.70 1.82 -2.05
CA ILE A 142 -19.33 2.62 -3.11
C ILE A 142 -19.29 1.89 -4.46
N VAL A 143 -18.21 1.16 -4.74
CA VAL A 143 -18.07 0.38 -5.98
C VAL A 143 -18.87 -0.95 -5.93
N LYS A 144 -19.05 -1.56 -4.75
CA LYS A 144 -19.79 -2.83 -4.58
C LYS A 144 -21.31 -2.65 -4.45
N SER A 145 -21.80 -1.52 -3.96
CA SER A 145 -23.24 -1.31 -3.79
C SER A 145 -23.95 -1.38 -5.14
N ASN A 146 -24.86 -2.34 -5.25
CA ASN A 146 -25.66 -2.56 -6.45
C ASN A 146 -26.65 -1.40 -6.63
N VAL A 147 -26.26 -0.35 -7.35
CA VAL A 147 -26.99 0.53 -8.31
C VAL A 147 -28.41 1.08 -7.97
N PHE A 148 -29.09 0.68 -6.89
CA PHE A 148 -30.53 0.97 -6.72
C PHE A 148 -30.90 2.01 -5.66
N SER A 149 -29.96 2.51 -4.83
CA SER A 149 -30.25 3.55 -3.82
C SER A 149 -29.44 4.85 -3.96
N MET A 150 -28.31 4.84 -4.68
CA MET A 150 -27.51 6.02 -5.02
C MET A 150 -27.60 6.26 -6.52
N ASN A 151 -27.88 7.50 -6.93
CA ASN A 151 -27.77 7.84 -8.34
C ASN A 151 -26.28 7.98 -8.76
N ASP A 152 -26.00 7.89 -10.06
CA ASP A 152 -24.63 7.95 -10.59
C ASP A 152 -23.88 9.23 -10.20
N HIS A 153 -24.59 10.34 -9.98
CA HIS A 153 -24.01 11.62 -9.57
C HIS A 153 -23.51 11.59 -8.11
N GLU A 154 -24.32 11.05 -7.19
CA GLU A 154 -23.94 10.86 -5.79
C GLU A 154 -22.74 9.91 -5.66
N ARG A 155 -22.72 8.84 -6.48
CA ARG A 155 -21.58 7.93 -6.56
C ARG A 155 -20.31 8.64 -6.99
N MET A 156 -20.38 9.44 -8.06
CA MET A 156 -19.22 10.19 -8.55
C MET A 156 -18.72 11.20 -7.52
N GLN A 157 -19.61 11.94 -6.85
CA GLN A 157 -19.22 12.88 -5.79
C GLN A 157 -18.51 12.18 -4.63
N ALA A 158 -19.00 11.02 -4.21
CA ALA A 158 -18.38 10.25 -3.14
C ALA A 158 -16.97 9.75 -3.53
N ILE A 159 -16.80 9.26 -4.77
CA ILE A 159 -15.49 8.87 -5.31
C ILE A 159 -14.54 10.08 -5.35
N ASP A 160 -15.02 11.26 -5.76
CA ASP A 160 -14.21 12.49 -5.86
C ASP A 160 -13.74 13.00 -4.51
N ARG A 161 -14.61 12.92 -3.49
CA ARG A 161 -14.24 13.21 -2.12
C ARG A 161 -13.13 12.28 -1.65
N ILE A 162 -13.30 10.98 -1.83
CA ILE A 162 -12.31 9.97 -1.41
C ILE A 162 -10.98 10.17 -2.13
N TYR A 163 -11.02 10.41 -3.44
CA TYR A 163 -9.84 10.71 -4.23
C TYR A 163 -9.08 11.93 -3.69
N THR A 164 -9.80 13.01 -3.36
CA THR A 164 -9.20 14.22 -2.79
C THR A 164 -8.57 13.95 -1.42
N THR A 165 -9.29 13.24 -0.54
CA THR A 165 -8.78 12.85 0.79
C THR A 165 -7.51 12.00 0.70
N LEU A 166 -7.45 11.02 -0.21
CA LEU A 166 -6.27 10.18 -0.40
C LEU A 166 -5.07 10.98 -0.94
N ARG A 167 -5.32 11.97 -1.80
CA ARG A 167 -4.28 12.89 -2.28
C ARG A 167 -3.70 13.72 -1.14
N GLU A 168 -4.55 14.18 -0.22
CA GLU A 168 -4.12 14.90 0.99
C GLU A 168 -3.28 14.01 1.90
N TYR A 169 -3.70 12.75 2.14
CA TYR A 169 -2.93 11.81 2.94
C TYR A 169 -1.56 11.50 2.33
N ARG A 170 -1.48 11.29 1.01
CA ARG A 170 -0.20 11.11 0.30
C ARG A 170 0.73 12.32 0.49
N SER A 171 0.17 13.52 0.40
CA SER A 171 0.90 14.77 0.61
C SER A 171 1.38 14.91 2.05
N LEU A 172 0.53 14.54 3.01
CA LEU A 172 0.82 14.61 4.44
C LEU A 172 1.91 13.60 4.85
N VAL A 173 1.86 12.36 4.36
CA VAL A 173 2.91 11.36 4.57
C VAL A 173 4.24 11.83 4.01
N SER A 174 4.23 12.40 2.80
CA SER A 174 5.43 12.96 2.18
C SER A 174 6.02 14.10 3.01
N TYR A 175 5.17 15.04 3.46
CA TYR A 175 5.58 16.16 4.30
C TYR A 175 6.12 15.69 5.67
N TYR A 176 5.41 14.78 6.33
CA TYR A 176 5.81 14.19 7.60
C TYR A 176 7.19 13.50 7.49
N SER A 177 7.40 12.73 6.41
CA SER A 177 8.68 12.07 6.12
C SER A 177 9.80 13.09 5.95
N ARG A 178 9.60 14.13 5.15
CA ARG A 178 10.58 15.20 4.94
C ARG A 178 10.93 15.93 6.23
N LYS A 179 9.93 16.22 7.07
CA LYS A 179 10.11 16.88 8.36
C LYS A 179 10.90 16.01 9.34
N ASN A 180 10.68 14.70 9.35
CA ASN A 180 11.48 13.79 10.17
C ASN A 180 12.93 13.73 9.68
N ILE A 181 13.15 13.63 8.36
CA ILE A 181 14.50 13.63 7.76
C ILE A 181 15.24 14.94 8.04
N SER A 182 14.54 16.09 8.06
CA SER A 182 15.19 17.38 8.32
C SER A 182 15.81 17.48 9.70
N VAL A 183 15.23 16.82 10.70
CA VAL A 183 15.80 16.72 12.05
C VAL A 183 17.17 16.03 12.01
N SER A 184 17.31 14.96 11.23
CA SER A 184 18.61 14.29 11.03
C SER A 184 19.63 15.20 10.37
N TYR A 185 19.24 15.95 9.35
CA TYR A 185 20.10 16.93 8.69
C TYR A 185 20.62 18.01 9.64
N VAL A 186 19.76 18.53 10.52
CA VAL A 186 20.17 19.53 11.52
C VAL A 186 21.18 18.92 12.51
N ARG A 187 20.87 17.74 13.06
CA ARG A 187 21.76 17.04 14.01
C ARG A 187 23.09 16.64 13.39
N ALA A 188 23.09 16.23 12.13
CA ALA A 188 24.30 15.89 11.40
C ALA A 188 25.16 17.12 11.09
N ARG A 189 24.54 18.30 10.85
CA ARG A 189 25.28 19.56 10.73
C ARG A 189 26.02 19.89 12.02
N GLU A 190 25.38 19.72 13.18
CA GLU A 190 25.99 19.95 14.49
C GLU A 190 27.16 18.99 14.77
N LYS A 191 27.08 17.75 14.27
CA LYS A 191 28.12 16.71 14.42
C LYS A 191 29.18 16.72 13.31
N ASN A 192 29.10 17.64 12.36
CA ASN A 192 29.94 17.67 11.15
C ASN A 192 29.89 16.35 10.33
N ASP A 193 28.73 15.67 10.32
CA ASP A 193 28.50 14.36 9.67
C ASP A 193 27.43 14.45 8.55
N LEU A 194 27.37 15.59 7.86
CA LEU A 194 26.40 15.81 6.78
C LEU A 194 26.58 14.84 5.60
N ALA A 195 27.80 14.35 5.37
CA ALA A 195 28.09 13.42 4.28
C ALA A 195 27.33 12.10 4.44
N SER A 196 27.29 11.53 5.66
CA SER A 196 26.58 10.29 5.94
C SER A 196 25.07 10.42 5.74
N VAL A 197 24.48 11.54 6.20
CA VAL A 197 23.05 11.80 6.03
C VAL A 197 22.69 12.06 4.56
N LYS A 198 23.54 12.76 3.80
CA LYS A 198 23.37 12.94 2.34
C LYS A 198 23.46 11.61 1.58
N ALA A 199 24.36 10.71 1.97
CA ALA A 199 24.44 9.38 1.36
C ALA A 199 23.17 8.55 1.61
N LEU A 200 22.58 8.67 2.80
CA LEU A 200 21.39 7.92 3.20
C LEU A 200 20.10 8.46 2.57
N TYR A 201 19.92 9.79 2.57
CA TYR A 201 18.67 10.44 2.15
C TYR A 201 18.74 11.19 0.82
N GLY A 202 19.91 11.34 0.19
CA GLY A 202 20.09 12.22 -0.96
C GLY A 202 19.88 13.69 -0.60
N ASN A 203 20.11 14.61 -1.54
CA ASN A 203 19.90 16.04 -1.28
C ASN A 203 18.41 16.35 -1.03
N MET A 204 18.12 17.22 -0.05
CA MET A 204 16.74 17.66 0.27
C MET A 204 15.97 18.19 -0.95
N GLU A 205 16.67 18.80 -1.90
CA GLU A 205 16.07 19.34 -3.13
C GLU A 205 15.71 18.28 -4.18
N SER A 206 16.20 17.05 -4.04
CA SER A 206 16.16 16.04 -5.11
C SER A 206 15.02 15.01 -5.02
N ARG A 207 14.07 15.13 -4.07
CA ARG A 207 13.00 14.13 -3.89
C ARG A 207 11.59 14.72 -3.98
N TYR A 208 11.10 14.75 -5.23
CA TYR A 208 9.69 14.78 -5.72
C TYR A 208 8.92 16.09 -5.47
N TRP A 209 8.60 16.95 -6.46
CA TRP A 209 7.68 16.79 -7.61
C TRP A 209 7.03 15.42 -7.86
#